data_AF-A0A427YCT4-F1
#
_entry.id   AF-A0A427YCT4-F1
#
_cell.length_a   1.000
_cell.length_b   1.000
_cell.length_c   1.000
_cell.angle_alpha   90.00
_cell.angle_beta   90.00
_cell.angle_gamma   90.00
#
_symmetry.space_group_name_H-M   'P 1'
#
loop_
_entity.id
_entity.type
_entity.pdbx_description
1 polymer ?
#
loop_
_entity_poly.entity_id
_entity_poly.type
_entity_poly.pdbx_seq_one_letter_code
_entity_poly.pdbx_strand_id
1 'polypeptide(L)'
;MSLWLPAIGQVTGTTRQRLVLRVHDDTSISPLTSSGFIANDPRFEGRASRREWDLTQRQFVGGGLRDRPNLIRSIPVHITSGWASRQYDPFVSFVPDNETPPSSWISSTGSFEWAIWEIARRLTKFPDRDEVSLSVIRTARHYPPGYRAPRGYAIWAEPAMWHYIERKLWDSSDEDYPTVIRATRFAKASQELLWYGRIFASDVIQTSTWTRWETPIDLPEEFLIPPKHRPRAGRRWIDWLVFDPEEEGAGEAMEKISARRLQLDKSRGLHERGGEQSAGPIVSVSSSDTESSY
;
A
#
# COMPACT_ATOMS: atom_id res chain seq x y z
N MET A 1 1.21 9.72 -23.35
CA MET A 1 2.04 10.44 -22.37
C MET A 1 2.38 9.42 -21.27
N SER A 2 3.47 8.67 -21.42
CA SER A 2 3.79 7.54 -20.54
C SER A 2 4.34 8.06 -19.22
N LEU A 3 3.53 7.97 -18.15
CA LEU A 3 3.92 8.42 -16.81
C LEU A 3 4.83 7.36 -16.17
N TRP A 4 6.13 7.67 -16.12
CA TRP A 4 7.09 6.94 -15.32
C TRP A 4 6.78 7.18 -13.84
N LEU A 5 6.13 6.21 -13.18
CA LEU A 5 6.21 6.11 -11.72
C LEU A 5 7.67 5.79 -11.40
N PRO A 6 8.39 6.63 -10.62
CA PRO A 6 9.71 6.26 -10.15
C PRO A 6 9.56 4.93 -9.41
N ALA A 7 10.35 3.93 -9.82
CA ALA A 7 10.31 2.57 -9.29
C ALA A 7 10.10 2.63 -7.77
N ILE A 8 8.91 2.20 -7.32
CA ILE A 8 8.62 1.99 -5.91
C ILE A 8 9.36 0.69 -5.53
N GLY A 9 10.68 0.75 -5.55
CA GLY A 9 11.52 -0.34 -5.10
C GLY A 9 11.31 -0.53 -3.61
N GLN A 10 11.33 -1.78 -3.15
CA GLN A 10 11.41 -2.10 -1.72
C GLN A 10 12.69 -1.47 -1.15
N VAL A 11 12.57 -0.24 -0.63
CA VAL A 11 13.64 0.45 0.07
C VAL A 11 13.76 -0.17 1.45
N THR A 12 14.57 -1.23 1.57
CA THR A 12 14.85 -1.92 2.84
C THR A 12 15.90 -1.21 3.71
N GLY A 13 16.19 0.07 3.46
CA GLY A 13 17.15 0.83 4.26
C GLY A 13 16.78 2.31 4.39
N THR A 14 16.19 2.69 5.53
CA THR A 14 16.06 4.03 6.17
C THR A 14 15.71 5.29 5.34
N THR A 15 15.62 5.22 4.01
CA THR A 15 15.16 6.32 3.18
C THR A 15 13.65 6.39 3.35
N ARG A 16 13.22 7.29 4.25
CA ARG A 16 11.80 7.58 4.53
C ARG A 16 11.02 7.57 3.21
N GLN A 17 10.12 6.60 3.05
CA GLN A 17 9.19 6.59 1.93
C GLN A 17 8.52 7.96 1.87
N ARG A 18 8.80 8.70 0.80
CA ARG A 18 8.25 10.05 0.55
C ARG A 18 6.84 10.01 -0.01
N LEU A 19 6.40 8.81 -0.42
CA LEU A 19 5.14 8.55 -1.09
C LEU A 19 4.46 7.37 -0.39
N VAL A 20 3.15 7.48 -0.23
CA VAL A 20 2.25 6.38 0.13
C VAL A 20 1.06 6.38 -0.81
N LEU A 21 0.32 5.29 -0.79
CA LEU A 21 -0.82 5.07 -1.65
C LEU A 21 -2.10 5.05 -0.83
N ARG A 22 -3.19 5.54 -1.38
CA ARG A 22 -4.52 5.40 -0.79
C ARG A 22 -5.45 4.82 -1.83
N VAL A 23 -5.96 3.62 -1.56
CA VAL A 23 -7.06 3.01 -2.31
C VAL A 23 -8.36 3.59 -1.76
N HIS A 24 -9.22 4.10 -2.64
CA HIS A 24 -10.51 4.69 -2.26
C HIS A 24 -11.52 4.62 -3.40
N ASP A 25 -12.78 4.84 -3.05
CA ASP A 25 -13.96 4.92 -3.92
C ASP A 25 -15.01 5.78 -3.19
N ASP A 26 -16.18 5.95 -3.80
CA ASP A 26 -17.31 6.70 -3.22
C ASP A 26 -17.86 6.08 -1.92
N THR A 27 -17.65 4.78 -1.70
CA THR A 27 -18.05 4.07 -0.46
C THR A 27 -17.04 4.20 0.69
N SER A 28 -15.88 4.79 0.42
CA SER A 28 -14.81 4.90 1.41
C SER A 28 -15.19 5.90 2.49
N ILE A 29 -14.91 5.58 3.77
CA ILE A 29 -15.25 6.44 4.93
C ILE A 29 -14.68 7.86 4.80
N SER A 30 -13.57 8.02 4.08
CA SER A 30 -12.95 9.32 3.81
C SER A 30 -12.71 9.46 2.31
N PRO A 31 -13.73 9.81 1.51
CA PRO A 31 -13.58 9.89 0.06
C PRO A 31 -12.68 11.08 -0.33
N LEU A 32 -12.15 11.06 -1.54
CA LEU A 32 -11.40 12.20 -2.08
C LEU A 32 -12.37 13.34 -2.42
N THR A 33 -12.11 14.53 -1.89
CA THR A 33 -12.83 15.78 -2.22
C THR A 33 -11.88 16.78 -2.89
N SER A 34 -12.41 17.91 -3.36
CA SER A 34 -11.61 19.05 -3.84
C SER A 34 -10.61 19.57 -2.81
N SER A 35 -10.85 19.27 -1.52
CA SER A 35 -10.05 19.73 -0.39
C SER A 35 -9.07 18.65 0.12
N GLY A 36 -9.08 17.46 -0.48
CA GLY A 36 -8.31 16.28 -0.08
C GLY A 36 -9.17 15.23 0.63
N PHE A 37 -8.56 14.48 1.53
CA PHE A 37 -9.24 13.47 2.36
C PHE A 37 -9.47 14.01 3.77
N ILE A 38 -10.66 13.80 4.31
CA ILE A 38 -11.05 14.20 5.67
C ILE A 38 -11.56 12.95 6.39
N ALA A 39 -11.06 12.70 7.59
CA ALA A 39 -11.52 11.59 8.42
C ALA A 39 -12.99 11.84 8.80
N ASN A 40 -13.80 10.78 8.86
CA ASN A 40 -15.22 10.87 9.18
C ASN A 40 -15.43 11.06 10.69
N ASP A 41 -14.89 12.13 11.25
CA ASP A 41 -15.02 12.50 12.64
C ASP A 41 -15.49 13.96 12.67
N PRO A 42 -16.66 14.27 13.26
CA PRO A 42 -17.30 15.58 13.19
C PRO A 42 -16.39 16.73 13.61
N ARG A 43 -15.39 16.47 14.45
CA ARG A 43 -14.42 17.50 14.85
C ARG A 43 -13.53 17.99 13.72
N PHE A 44 -13.51 17.32 12.57
CA PHE A 44 -12.74 17.72 11.39
C PHE A 44 -13.59 18.40 10.32
N GLU A 45 -14.91 18.45 10.51
CA GLU A 45 -15.84 19.16 9.63
C GLU A 45 -15.61 20.69 9.64
N GLY A 46 -15.92 21.35 8.53
CA GLY A 46 -15.90 22.82 8.41
C GLY A 46 -14.52 23.49 8.40
N ARG A 47 -13.42 22.74 8.55
CA ARG A 47 -12.06 23.30 8.58
C ARG A 47 -11.47 23.37 7.17
N ALA A 48 -11.63 24.51 6.51
CA ALA A 48 -11.32 24.67 5.09
C ALA A 48 -9.82 24.85 4.83
N SER A 49 -9.09 25.56 5.69
CA SER A 49 -7.69 25.93 5.41
C SER A 49 -6.66 25.13 6.21
N ARG A 50 -5.46 24.96 5.63
CA ARG A 50 -4.30 24.37 6.32
C ARG A 50 -3.90 25.17 7.56
N ARG A 51 -4.02 26.50 7.51
CA ARG A 51 -3.69 27.38 8.65
C ARG A 51 -4.62 27.14 9.83
N GLU A 52 -5.93 27.07 9.60
CA GLU A 52 -6.91 26.73 10.65
C GLU A 52 -6.64 25.35 11.21
N TRP A 53 -6.40 24.37 10.33
CA TRP A 53 -6.02 23.02 10.75
C TRP A 53 -4.80 23.05 11.65
N ASP A 54 -3.71 23.70 11.26
CA ASP A 54 -2.48 23.77 12.05
C ASP A 54 -2.73 24.43 13.42
N LEU A 55 -3.53 25.50 13.47
CA LEU A 55 -3.88 26.17 14.73
C LEU A 55 -4.68 25.26 15.65
N THR A 56 -5.72 24.59 15.13
CA THR A 56 -6.51 23.65 15.93
C THR A 56 -5.72 22.40 16.28
N GLN A 57 -4.68 22.07 15.51
CA GLN A 57 -3.86 20.90 15.76
C GLN A 57 -2.67 21.17 16.70
N ARG A 58 -2.32 22.44 16.93
CA ARG A 58 -1.30 22.82 17.93
C ARG A 58 -1.64 22.35 19.34
N GLN A 59 -2.92 22.30 19.70
CA GLN A 59 -3.36 21.70 20.98
C GLN A 59 -2.97 20.22 21.08
N PHE A 60 -2.76 19.56 19.94
CA PHE A 60 -2.35 18.17 19.86
C PHE A 60 -0.81 17.97 19.84
N VAL A 61 0.00 19.03 19.89
CA VAL A 61 1.48 18.98 19.74
C VAL A 61 2.22 18.70 21.06
N GLY A 62 1.56 18.83 22.22
CA GLY A 62 2.24 18.80 23.53
C GLY A 62 2.67 17.45 24.09
N GLY A 63 1.95 16.35 23.79
CA GLY A 63 2.16 15.04 24.45
C GLY A 63 2.40 13.85 23.52
N GLY A 64 2.52 14.10 22.21
CA GLY A 64 2.54 13.03 21.21
C GLY A 64 1.32 12.10 21.30
N LEU A 65 1.38 10.97 20.60
CA LEU A 65 0.38 9.90 20.75
C LEU A 65 0.46 9.21 22.10
N ARG A 66 1.65 9.16 22.71
CA ARG A 66 1.91 8.49 23.99
C ARG A 66 0.97 8.96 25.11
N ASP A 67 0.67 10.25 25.16
CA ASP A 67 -0.15 10.84 26.21
C ASP A 67 -1.65 10.79 25.88
N ARG A 68 -2.07 9.96 24.90
CA ARG A 68 -3.46 9.86 24.42
C ARG A 68 -3.95 8.42 24.27
N PRO A 69 -4.13 7.68 25.38
CA PRO A 69 -4.57 6.28 25.37
C PRO A 69 -5.82 6.05 24.53
N ASN A 70 -6.82 6.92 24.59
CA ASN A 70 -8.05 6.79 23.80
C ASN A 70 -7.81 6.88 22.29
N LEU A 71 -6.90 7.76 21.85
CA LEU A 71 -6.57 7.89 20.44
C LEU A 71 -5.85 6.64 19.93
N ILE A 72 -4.96 6.06 20.73
CA ILE A 72 -4.28 4.81 20.41
C ILE A 72 -5.27 3.64 20.36
N ARG A 73 -6.19 3.57 21.32
CA ARG A 73 -7.23 2.53 21.36
C ARG A 73 -8.15 2.56 20.14
N SER A 74 -8.32 3.73 19.50
CA SER A 74 -9.08 3.84 18.26
C SER A 74 -8.34 3.29 17.01
N ILE A 75 -7.02 3.05 17.07
CA ILE A 75 -6.26 2.53 15.92
C ILE A 75 -6.70 1.10 15.56
N PRO A 76 -6.68 0.12 16.50
CA PRO A 76 -7.16 -1.22 16.19
C PRO A 76 -8.58 -1.23 15.66
N VAL A 77 -9.48 -0.48 16.30
CA VAL A 77 -10.89 -0.36 15.90
C VAL A 77 -11.00 0.11 14.45
N HIS A 78 -10.30 1.19 14.08
CA HIS A 78 -10.29 1.71 12.71
C HIS A 78 -9.79 0.70 11.68
N ILE A 79 -8.73 -0.04 12.02
CA ILE A 79 -8.13 -1.02 11.11
C ILE A 79 -9.07 -2.23 10.93
N THR A 80 -9.69 -2.70 12.01
CA THR A 80 -10.54 -3.90 11.97
C THR A 80 -11.96 -3.63 11.54
N SER A 81 -12.49 -2.41 11.69
CA SER A 81 -13.88 -2.08 11.33
C SER A 81 -14.18 -2.12 9.83
N GLY A 82 -13.20 -2.51 9.01
CA GLY A 82 -13.32 -2.50 7.56
C GLY A 82 -13.23 -1.08 7.00
N TRP A 83 -12.71 -0.97 5.79
CA TRP A 83 -12.51 0.31 5.10
C TRP A 83 -13.81 0.81 4.44
N ALA A 84 -14.84 -0.03 4.42
CA ALA A 84 -16.12 0.23 3.82
C ALA A 84 -17.06 0.80 4.87
N SER A 85 -17.60 1.98 4.58
CA SER A 85 -18.85 2.37 5.21
C SER A 85 -19.91 1.33 4.81
N ARG A 86 -20.58 0.77 5.81
CA ARG A 86 -21.93 0.19 5.78
C ARG A 86 -22.20 -1.31 5.60
N GLN A 87 -21.38 -2.20 5.04
CA GLN A 87 -22.01 -3.48 4.62
C GLN A 87 -21.45 -4.86 4.93
N TYR A 88 -20.22 -5.10 5.37
CA TYR A 88 -19.88 -6.50 5.72
C TYR A 88 -18.65 -6.61 6.60
N ASP A 89 -18.86 -6.71 7.91
CA ASP A 89 -17.95 -7.46 8.78
C ASP A 89 -18.75 -8.67 9.31
N PRO A 90 -18.45 -9.90 8.88
CA PRO A 90 -19.15 -11.10 9.35
C PRO A 90 -18.85 -11.45 10.82
N PHE A 91 -17.97 -10.70 11.50
CA PHE A 91 -17.56 -10.95 12.87
C PHE A 91 -17.97 -9.85 13.86
N VAL A 92 -18.55 -8.74 13.41
CA VAL A 92 -19.05 -7.68 14.29
C VAL A 92 -20.56 -7.70 14.30
N SER A 93 -21.12 -8.14 15.43
CA SER A 93 -22.56 -8.14 15.69
C SER A 93 -23.15 -6.76 15.46
N PHE A 94 -23.96 -6.62 14.40
CA PHE A 94 -25.03 -5.63 14.22
C PHE A 94 -24.77 -4.25 14.87
N VAL A 95 -23.95 -3.41 14.23
CA VAL A 95 -24.04 -1.97 14.48
C VAL A 95 -25.32 -1.50 13.78
N PRO A 96 -26.29 -0.87 14.48
CA PRO A 96 -27.51 -0.37 13.86
C PRO A 96 -27.19 0.48 12.61
N ASP A 97 -27.97 0.32 11.54
CA ASP A 97 -27.72 0.76 10.15
C ASP A 97 -27.34 2.24 9.92
N ASN A 98 -27.33 3.09 10.94
CA ASN A 98 -27.25 4.54 10.76
C ASN A 98 -25.96 5.22 11.23
N GLU A 99 -25.03 4.57 11.94
CA GLU A 99 -23.82 5.25 12.41
C GLU A 99 -22.58 4.36 12.28
N THR A 100 -21.84 4.49 11.17
CA THR A 100 -20.44 4.07 11.17
C THR A 100 -19.74 4.90 12.25
N PRO A 101 -19.13 4.29 13.28
CA PRO A 101 -18.52 5.06 14.35
C PRO A 101 -17.49 6.01 13.74
N PRO A 102 -17.50 7.29 14.16
CA PRO A 102 -16.62 8.27 13.56
C PRO A 102 -15.17 7.84 13.74
N SER A 103 -14.45 7.71 12.63
CA SER A 103 -13.03 7.42 12.68
C SER A 103 -12.22 8.68 12.50
N SER A 104 -11.29 8.87 13.41
CA SER A 104 -10.32 9.95 13.33
C SER A 104 -9.17 9.69 12.37
N TRP A 105 -9.13 8.51 11.76
CA TRP A 105 -8.01 8.01 10.98
C TRP A 105 -8.37 7.86 9.50
N ILE A 106 -7.38 8.05 8.65
CA ILE A 106 -7.47 7.85 7.20
C ILE A 106 -6.37 6.85 6.83
N SER A 107 -6.74 5.68 6.32
CA SER A 107 -5.77 4.64 5.92
C SER A 107 -5.01 4.99 4.64
N SER A 108 -3.75 4.62 4.62
CA SER A 108 -2.90 4.59 3.43
C SER A 108 -1.92 3.44 3.56
N THR A 109 -1.26 3.06 2.48
CA THR A 109 -0.36 1.91 2.41
C THR A 109 0.98 2.32 1.81
N GLY A 110 2.06 1.79 2.38
CA GLY A 110 3.40 1.81 1.78
C GLY A 110 3.65 0.69 0.77
N SER A 111 2.71 -0.26 0.63
CA SER A 111 2.84 -1.46 -0.19
C SER A 111 2.02 -1.35 -1.48
N PHE A 112 2.73 -1.27 -2.61
CA PHE A 112 2.08 -1.29 -3.93
C PHE A 112 1.41 -2.65 -4.20
N GLU A 113 2.03 -3.76 -3.79
CA GLU A 113 1.45 -5.10 -3.93
C GLU A 113 0.10 -5.21 -3.22
N TRP A 114 0.04 -4.70 -1.98
CA TRP A 114 -1.20 -4.65 -1.22
C TRP A 114 -2.27 -3.77 -1.89
N ALA A 115 -1.87 -2.60 -2.40
CA ALA A 115 -2.79 -1.71 -3.10
C ALA A 115 -3.42 -2.36 -4.35
N ILE A 116 -2.62 -3.08 -5.15
CA ILE A 116 -3.13 -3.79 -6.34
C ILE A 116 -4.09 -4.91 -5.96
N TRP A 117 -3.77 -5.70 -4.93
CA TRP A 117 -4.68 -6.73 -4.43
C TRP A 117 -6.01 -6.12 -3.96
N GLU A 118 -5.99 -5.04 -3.18
CA GLU A 118 -7.22 -4.41 -2.65
C GLU A 118 -8.06 -3.80 -3.77
N ILE A 119 -7.45 -3.18 -4.78
CA ILE A 119 -8.16 -2.68 -5.97
C ILE A 119 -8.85 -3.84 -6.70
N ALA A 120 -8.11 -4.91 -7.00
CA ALA A 120 -8.65 -6.07 -7.69
C ALA A 120 -9.80 -6.71 -6.89
N ARG A 121 -9.61 -6.91 -5.58
CA ARG A 121 -10.62 -7.46 -4.66
C ARG A 121 -11.89 -6.62 -4.62
N ARG A 122 -11.77 -5.29 -4.58
CA ARG A 122 -12.95 -4.42 -4.57
C ARG A 122 -13.74 -4.51 -5.87
N LEU A 123 -13.03 -4.54 -6.99
CA LEU A 123 -13.64 -4.65 -8.31
C LEU A 123 -14.29 -6.03 -8.53
N THR A 124 -13.79 -7.11 -7.93
CA THR A 124 -14.40 -8.45 -8.07
C THR A 124 -15.48 -8.73 -7.04
N LYS A 125 -15.23 -8.50 -5.74
CA LYS A 125 -16.16 -8.86 -4.65
C LYS A 125 -17.40 -7.98 -4.57
N PHE A 126 -17.32 -6.75 -5.05
CA PHE A 126 -18.44 -5.81 -4.99
C PHE A 126 -18.90 -5.51 -6.43
N PRO A 127 -19.90 -6.25 -6.94
CA PRO A 127 -20.33 -6.15 -8.33
C PRO A 127 -20.86 -4.75 -8.68
N ASP A 128 -21.38 -4.02 -7.70
CA ASP A 128 -21.84 -2.63 -7.76
C ASP A 128 -20.70 -1.60 -7.88
N ARG A 129 -19.44 -1.99 -7.69
CA ARG A 129 -18.29 -1.10 -7.83
C ARG A 129 -17.65 -1.23 -9.21
N ASP A 130 -17.91 -0.26 -10.06
CA ASP A 130 -17.31 -0.23 -11.40
C ASP A 130 -15.91 0.39 -11.43
N GLU A 131 -15.61 1.24 -10.45
CA GLU A 131 -14.38 2.01 -10.39
C GLU A 131 -13.77 2.00 -8.98
N VAL A 132 -12.44 1.91 -8.93
CA VAL A 132 -11.64 2.10 -7.70
C VAL A 132 -10.51 3.07 -8.01
N SER A 133 -10.31 4.05 -7.15
CA SER A 133 -9.25 5.05 -7.30
C SER A 133 -8.03 4.72 -6.44
N LEU A 134 -6.85 4.99 -7.00
CA LEU A 134 -5.58 4.95 -6.30
C LEU A 134 -4.96 6.36 -6.29
N SER A 135 -4.83 6.97 -5.11
CA SER A 135 -4.16 8.25 -4.95
C SER A 135 -2.73 8.07 -4.43
N VAL A 136 -1.78 8.75 -5.06
CA VAL A 136 -0.39 8.86 -4.60
C VAL A 136 -0.24 10.09 -3.72
N ILE A 137 0.21 9.90 -2.50
CA ILE A 137 0.22 10.91 -1.45
C ILE A 137 1.65 11.17 -0.98
N ARG A 138 2.04 12.44 -0.91
CA ARG A 138 3.33 12.86 -0.38
C ARG A 138 3.31 12.87 1.16
N THR A 139 4.17 12.07 1.79
CA THR A 139 4.28 11.99 3.26
C THR A 139 5.19 13.06 3.87
N ALA A 140 6.20 13.51 3.12
CA ALA A 140 7.21 14.43 3.61
C ALA A 140 7.20 15.73 2.79
N ARG A 141 6.95 16.86 3.46
CA ARG A 141 7.54 18.13 3.05
C ARG A 141 8.90 18.24 3.74
N HIS A 142 9.93 18.66 3.00
CA HIS A 142 11.03 19.39 3.62
C HIS A 142 10.42 20.68 4.18
N TYR A 143 9.94 20.60 5.41
CA TYR A 143 9.59 21.78 6.15
C TYR A 143 10.89 22.55 6.42
N PRO A 144 10.90 23.89 6.29
CA PRO A 144 12.09 24.69 6.52
C PRO A 144 12.73 24.35 7.88
N PRO A 145 14.07 24.43 8.01
CA PRO A 145 14.73 24.31 9.30
C PRO A 145 14.08 25.28 10.30
N GLY A 146 13.42 24.74 11.35
CA GLY A 146 12.67 25.53 12.34
C GLY A 146 11.14 25.36 12.30
N TYR A 147 10.57 24.89 11.18
CA TYR A 147 9.16 24.52 11.14
C TYR A 147 8.96 23.17 11.85
N ARG A 148 8.57 23.24 13.12
CA ARG A 148 7.99 22.11 13.85
C ARG A 148 6.59 21.89 13.30
N ALA A 149 6.49 21.31 12.10
CA ALA A 149 5.27 20.65 11.69
C ALA A 149 4.85 19.78 12.88
N PRO A 150 3.59 19.82 13.32
CA PRO A 150 3.10 18.87 14.31
C PRO A 150 3.54 17.48 13.87
N ARG A 151 4.56 16.95 14.56
CA ARG A 151 5.09 15.62 14.32
C ARG A 151 3.93 14.70 14.71
N GLY A 152 3.18 14.15 13.76
CA GLY A 152 2.10 13.23 14.10
C GLY A 152 0.82 13.24 13.27
N TYR A 153 0.79 13.84 12.08
CA TYR A 153 -0.37 13.65 11.20
C TYR A 153 -0.40 12.30 10.52
N ALA A 154 0.71 11.57 10.50
CA ALA A 154 0.78 10.24 9.93
C ALA A 154 1.64 9.35 10.82
N ILE A 155 1.18 8.13 11.07
CA ILE A 155 1.90 7.13 11.86
C ILE A 155 1.86 5.78 11.17
N TRP A 156 2.96 5.05 11.25
CA TRP A 156 2.96 3.64 10.88
C TRP A 156 2.22 2.88 11.96
N ALA A 157 1.16 2.18 11.57
CA ALA A 157 0.23 1.56 12.50
C ALA A 157 0.88 0.41 13.28
N GLU A 158 1.66 -0.43 12.61
CA GLU A 158 2.30 -1.61 13.24
C GLU A 158 3.29 -1.23 14.35
N PRO A 159 4.29 -0.34 14.13
CA PRO A 159 5.23 0.03 15.20
C PRO A 159 4.54 0.78 16.33
N ALA A 160 3.51 1.58 15.99
CA ALA A 160 2.72 2.28 16.99
C ALA A 160 2.03 1.27 17.91
N MET A 161 1.24 0.33 17.37
CA MET A 161 0.53 -0.68 18.17
C MET A 161 1.48 -1.56 18.97
N TRP A 162 2.60 -2.02 18.40
CA TRP A 162 3.55 -2.87 19.10
C TRP A 162 4.12 -2.19 20.35
N HIS A 163 4.48 -0.90 20.24
CA HIS A 163 4.96 -0.12 21.37
C HIS A 163 3.95 -0.05 22.54
N TYR A 164 2.65 -0.09 22.23
CA TYR A 164 1.60 -0.05 23.24
C TYR A 164 1.29 -1.42 23.84
N ILE A 165 1.40 -2.49 23.06
CA ILE A 165 1.35 -3.86 23.56
C ILE A 165 2.49 -4.09 24.58
N GLU A 166 3.73 -3.74 24.21
CA GLU A 166 4.91 -3.92 25.07
C GLU A 166 4.82 -3.15 26.40
N ARG A 167 4.13 -2.01 26.40
CA ARG A 167 3.95 -1.18 27.58
C ARG A 167 2.84 -1.63 28.52
N LYS A 168 2.21 -2.78 28.27
CA LYS A 168 1.07 -3.30 29.04
C LYS A 168 -0.10 -2.30 29.14
N LEU A 169 -0.26 -1.43 28.14
CA LEU A 169 -1.47 -0.60 28.03
C LEU A 169 -2.68 -1.41 27.55
N TRP A 170 -2.42 -2.62 27.09
CA TRP A 170 -3.35 -3.73 26.98
C TRP A 170 -2.84 -4.87 27.84
N ASP A 171 -3.67 -5.28 28.79
CA ASP A 171 -3.47 -6.58 29.44
C ASP A 171 -3.82 -7.67 28.42
N SER A 172 -3.11 -8.79 28.42
CA SER A 172 -3.53 -9.98 27.65
C SER A 172 -4.90 -10.51 28.10
N SER A 173 -5.35 -10.12 29.30
CA SER A 173 -6.71 -10.37 29.79
C SER A 173 -7.76 -9.38 29.26
N ASP A 174 -7.33 -8.30 28.59
CA ASP A 174 -8.22 -7.30 28.01
C ASP A 174 -8.97 -7.91 26.82
N GLU A 175 -10.29 -7.70 26.79
CA GLU A 175 -11.18 -8.21 25.75
C GLU A 175 -10.76 -7.69 24.35
N ASP A 176 -10.08 -6.55 24.30
CA ASP A 176 -9.59 -5.95 23.06
C ASP A 176 -8.33 -6.62 22.48
N TYR A 177 -7.59 -7.44 23.25
CA TYR A 177 -6.29 -7.98 22.83
C TYR A 177 -6.34 -8.74 21.48
N PRO A 178 -7.32 -9.62 21.20
CA PRO A 178 -7.45 -10.27 19.89
C PRO A 178 -7.63 -9.29 18.73
N THR A 179 -8.37 -8.19 18.95
CA THR A 179 -8.58 -7.12 17.97
C THR A 179 -7.27 -6.39 17.68
N VAL A 180 -6.49 -6.07 18.71
CA VAL A 180 -5.16 -5.44 18.55
C VAL A 180 -4.22 -6.34 17.75
N ILE A 181 -4.16 -7.65 18.05
CA ILE A 181 -3.30 -8.58 17.32
C ILE A 181 -3.72 -8.70 15.85
N ARG A 182 -5.04 -8.76 15.59
CA ARG A 182 -5.57 -8.78 14.21
C ARG A 182 -5.21 -7.51 13.46
N ALA A 183 -5.44 -6.34 14.07
CA ALA A 183 -5.08 -5.04 13.52
C ALA A 183 -3.58 -4.94 13.23
N THR A 184 -2.74 -5.41 14.16
CA THR A 184 -1.27 -5.39 14.00
C THR A 184 -0.82 -6.25 12.83
N ARG A 185 -1.36 -7.46 12.69
CA ARG A 185 -1.05 -8.34 11.54
C ARG A 185 -1.49 -7.71 10.23
N PHE A 186 -2.68 -7.14 10.19
CA PHE A 186 -3.19 -6.44 9.01
C PHE A 186 -2.31 -5.24 8.64
N ALA A 187 -1.99 -4.39 9.60
CA ALA A 187 -1.14 -3.22 9.42
C ALA A 187 0.27 -3.60 8.92
N LYS A 188 0.81 -4.72 9.40
CA LYS A 188 2.09 -5.26 8.93
C LYS A 188 2.02 -5.67 7.47
N ALA A 189 1.02 -6.49 7.12
CA ALA A 189 0.86 -7.02 5.77
C ALA A 189 0.60 -5.92 4.73
N SER A 190 -0.21 -4.92 5.11
CA SER A 190 -0.55 -3.78 4.26
C SER A 190 0.49 -2.66 4.31
N GLN A 191 1.48 -2.71 5.20
CA GLN A 191 2.33 -1.55 5.52
C GLN A 191 1.46 -0.31 5.75
N GLU A 192 0.56 -0.38 6.73
CA GLU A 192 -0.43 0.67 6.94
C GLU A 192 0.16 1.93 7.57
N LEU A 193 -0.07 3.06 6.92
CA LEU A 193 0.19 4.39 7.43
C LEU A 193 -1.15 5.08 7.67
N LEU A 194 -1.43 5.43 8.93
CA LEU A 194 -2.65 6.11 9.32
C LEU A 194 -2.44 7.60 9.40
N TRP A 195 -3.30 8.37 8.73
CA TRP A 195 -3.33 9.81 8.86
C TRP A 195 -4.37 10.25 9.86
N TYR A 196 -4.00 11.16 10.76
CA TYR A 196 -4.92 11.72 11.73
C TYR A 196 -5.69 12.90 11.13
N GLY A 197 -6.97 12.68 10.90
CA GLY A 197 -7.96 13.70 10.59
C GLY A 197 -7.97 14.24 9.15
N ARG A 198 -6.82 14.50 8.53
CA ARG A 198 -6.82 15.10 7.18
C ARG A 198 -5.56 14.81 6.37
N ILE A 199 -5.78 14.66 5.06
CA ILE A 199 -4.75 14.73 4.01
C ILE A 199 -5.15 15.83 3.05
N PHE A 200 -4.31 16.85 2.86
CA PHE A 200 -4.67 17.98 2.00
C PHE A 200 -4.58 17.62 0.52
N ALA A 201 -5.44 18.22 -0.31
CA ALA A 201 -5.38 18.10 -1.77
C ALA A 201 -3.97 18.40 -2.32
N SER A 202 -3.26 19.39 -1.76
CA SER A 202 -1.89 19.74 -2.17
C SER A 202 -0.83 18.66 -1.90
N ASP A 203 -1.16 17.65 -1.08
CA ASP A 203 -0.28 16.53 -0.81
C ASP A 203 -0.67 15.28 -1.64
N VAL A 204 -1.82 15.31 -2.33
CA VAL A 204 -2.21 14.32 -3.34
C VAL A 204 -1.53 14.68 -4.66
N ILE A 205 -0.58 13.87 -5.09
CA ILE A 205 0.21 14.13 -6.30
C ILE A 205 -0.58 13.75 -7.55
N GLN A 206 -1.21 12.58 -7.51
CA GLN A 206 -1.94 12.00 -8.63
C GLN A 206 -3.02 11.08 -8.10
N THR A 207 -4.12 10.98 -8.83
CA THR A 207 -5.13 9.95 -8.66
C THR A 207 -5.33 9.25 -9.99
N SER A 208 -5.38 7.92 -9.95
CA SER A 208 -5.65 7.08 -11.13
C SER A 208 -6.88 6.22 -10.86
N THR A 209 -7.77 6.14 -11.84
CA THR A 209 -8.98 5.30 -11.78
C THR A 209 -8.67 3.93 -12.38
N TRP A 210 -9.12 2.88 -11.70
CA TRP A 210 -9.00 1.48 -12.09
C TRP A 210 -10.40 0.92 -12.30
N THR A 211 -10.60 0.17 -13.37
CA THR A 211 -11.86 -0.54 -13.63
C THR A 211 -11.57 -2.02 -13.83
N ARG A 212 -12.61 -2.86 -13.95
CA ARG A 212 -12.41 -4.28 -14.28
C ARG A 212 -11.72 -4.49 -15.63
N TRP A 213 -11.83 -3.52 -16.54
CA TRP A 213 -11.40 -3.65 -17.93
C TRP A 213 -10.05 -2.98 -18.19
N GLU A 214 -9.74 -1.93 -17.45
CA GLU A 214 -8.60 -1.06 -17.74
C GLU A 214 -7.72 -0.85 -16.50
N THR A 215 -6.40 -0.93 -16.70
CA THR A 215 -5.41 -0.45 -15.73
C THR A 215 -4.81 0.86 -16.22
N PRO A 216 -4.68 1.89 -15.36
CA PRO A 216 -4.09 3.17 -15.74
C PRO A 216 -2.56 3.09 -15.92
N ILE A 217 -1.95 1.99 -15.49
CA ILE A 217 -0.52 1.68 -15.61
C ILE A 217 -0.35 0.21 -16.00
N ASP A 218 0.76 -0.10 -16.65
CA ASP A 218 1.17 -1.49 -16.86
C ASP A 218 1.59 -2.10 -15.52
N LEU A 219 1.02 -3.27 -15.21
CA LEU A 219 1.40 -4.01 -14.01
C LEU A 219 2.76 -4.71 -14.23
N PRO A 220 3.64 -4.71 -13.22
CA PRO A 220 4.87 -5.50 -13.27
C PRO A 220 4.61 -6.99 -13.54
N GLU A 221 5.55 -7.66 -14.21
CA GLU A 221 5.39 -9.06 -14.64
C GLU A 221 5.14 -10.04 -13.49
N GLU A 222 5.60 -9.72 -12.27
CA GLU A 222 5.36 -10.55 -11.09
C GLU A 222 3.89 -10.61 -10.65
N PHE A 223 3.06 -9.65 -11.07
CA PHE A 223 1.62 -9.67 -10.83
C PHE A 223 0.88 -10.57 -11.81
N LEU A 224 1.49 -10.91 -12.96
CA LEU A 224 0.79 -11.52 -14.08
C LEU A 224 1.18 -12.98 -14.30
N ILE A 225 0.18 -13.82 -14.59
CA ILE A 225 0.41 -15.18 -15.06
C ILE A 225 1.22 -15.16 -16.37
N PRO A 226 2.09 -16.17 -16.59
CA PRO A 226 2.88 -16.27 -17.81
C PRO A 226 1.98 -16.20 -19.06
N PRO A 227 2.40 -15.52 -20.14
CA PRO A 227 1.57 -15.36 -21.35
C PRO A 227 1.02 -16.67 -21.91
N LYS A 228 1.78 -17.76 -21.84
CA LYS A 228 1.37 -19.11 -22.28
C LYS A 228 0.19 -19.70 -21.49
N HIS A 229 -0.08 -19.19 -20.30
CA HIS A 229 -1.17 -19.63 -19.41
C HIS A 229 -2.32 -18.62 -19.34
N ARG A 230 -2.21 -17.48 -20.02
CA ARG A 230 -3.29 -16.48 -20.01
C ARG A 230 -4.53 -17.04 -20.67
N PRO A 231 -5.71 -16.91 -20.04
CA PRO A 231 -6.98 -17.26 -20.67
C PRO A 231 -7.09 -16.59 -22.04
N ARG A 232 -7.45 -17.36 -23.07
CA ARG A 232 -7.76 -16.79 -24.40
C ARG A 232 -9.04 -15.97 -24.40
N ALA A 233 -9.94 -16.30 -23.48
CA ALA A 233 -11.19 -15.58 -23.21
C ALA A 233 -11.04 -14.85 -21.87
N GLY A 234 -11.20 -13.53 -21.90
CA GLY A 234 -10.94 -12.66 -20.75
C GLY A 234 -10.09 -11.47 -21.17
N ARG A 235 -10.75 -10.31 -21.35
CA ARG A 235 -10.08 -9.03 -21.68
C ARG A 235 -9.71 -8.23 -20.43
N ARG A 236 -10.02 -8.72 -19.24
CA ARG A 236 -9.80 -8.01 -17.99
C ARG A 236 -8.39 -8.31 -17.49
N TRP A 237 -7.68 -7.27 -17.06
CA TRP A 237 -6.37 -7.43 -16.44
C TRP A 237 -6.41 -8.28 -15.16
N ILE A 238 -7.55 -8.26 -14.46
CA ILE A 238 -7.78 -9.02 -13.23
C ILE A 238 -7.70 -10.54 -13.50
N ASP A 239 -8.20 -10.99 -14.65
CA ASP A 239 -8.16 -12.40 -15.05
C ASP A 239 -6.73 -12.89 -15.37
N TRP A 240 -5.76 -11.97 -15.43
CA TRP A 240 -4.36 -12.27 -15.70
C TRP A 240 -3.49 -12.22 -14.44
N LEU A 241 -4.05 -11.93 -13.28
CA LEU A 241 -3.31 -11.88 -12.02
C LEU A 241 -2.83 -13.28 -11.61
N VAL A 242 -1.66 -13.35 -10.96
CA VAL A 242 -1.13 -14.61 -10.39
C VAL A 242 -1.95 -15.11 -9.20
N PHE A 243 -2.86 -14.30 -8.70
CA PHE A 243 -3.76 -14.59 -7.59
C PHE A 243 -5.21 -14.34 -8.00
N ASP A 244 -6.14 -14.99 -7.32
CA ASP A 244 -7.59 -14.78 -7.48
C ASP A 244 -8.08 -13.79 -6.41
N PRO A 245 -8.43 -12.54 -6.78
CA PRO A 245 -8.87 -11.55 -5.80
C PRO A 245 -10.27 -11.80 -5.21
N GLU A 246 -11.06 -12.72 -5.77
CA GLU A 246 -12.36 -13.12 -5.24
C GLU A 246 -12.21 -14.14 -4.10
N GLU A 247 -11.31 -15.10 -4.26
CA GLU A 247 -11.14 -16.18 -3.29
C GLU A 247 -9.99 -15.93 -2.31
N GLU A 248 -8.90 -15.30 -2.76
CA GLU A 248 -7.64 -15.28 -2.01
C GLU A 248 -7.47 -14.03 -1.14
N GLY A 249 -6.96 -14.27 0.07
CA GLY A 249 -6.58 -13.21 1.00
C GLY A 249 -5.31 -12.47 0.56
N ALA A 250 -5.06 -11.31 1.16
CA ALA A 250 -3.87 -10.52 0.85
C ALA A 250 -2.56 -11.31 1.07
N GLY A 251 -2.50 -12.14 2.11
CA GLY A 251 -1.31 -12.96 2.40
C GLY A 251 -0.97 -13.91 1.26
N GLU A 252 -1.95 -14.69 0.80
CA GLU A 252 -1.81 -15.64 -0.31
C GLU A 252 -1.42 -14.92 -1.61
N ALA A 253 -2.05 -13.77 -1.88
CA ALA A 253 -1.70 -12.96 -3.04
C ALA A 253 -0.23 -12.52 -3.01
N MET A 254 0.28 -12.03 -1.88
CA MET A 254 1.68 -11.59 -1.74
C MET A 254 2.66 -12.76 -1.87
N GLU A 255 2.31 -13.93 -1.33
CA GLU A 255 3.11 -15.15 -1.49
C GLU A 255 3.24 -15.54 -2.97
N LYS A 256 2.15 -15.50 -3.74
CA LYS A 256 2.17 -15.80 -5.18
C LYS A 256 2.93 -14.78 -6.00
N ILE A 257 2.79 -13.48 -5.70
CA ILE A 257 3.58 -12.41 -6.34
C ILE A 257 5.08 -12.63 -6.07
N SER A 258 5.45 -12.94 -4.82
CA SER A 258 6.83 -13.24 -4.45
C SER A 258 7.37 -14.49 -5.16
N ALA A 259 6.59 -15.57 -5.21
CA ALA A 259 6.94 -16.79 -5.93
C ALA A 259 7.15 -16.53 -7.44
N ARG A 260 6.29 -15.70 -8.05
CA ARG A 260 6.41 -15.29 -9.45
C ARG A 260 7.68 -14.46 -9.68
N ARG A 261 8.00 -13.52 -8.79
CA ARG A 261 9.25 -12.74 -8.83
C ARG A 261 10.48 -13.66 -8.80
N LEU A 262 10.53 -14.62 -7.90
CA LEU A 262 11.61 -15.62 -7.84
C LEU A 262 11.73 -16.46 -9.11
N GLN A 263 10.60 -16.79 -9.76
CA GLN A 263 10.60 -17.49 -11.04
C GLN A 263 11.18 -16.63 -12.17
N LEU A 264 10.82 -15.35 -12.21
CA LEU A 264 11.35 -14.39 -13.18
C LEU A 264 12.86 -14.22 -13.02
N ASP A 265 13.35 -14.05 -11.80
CA ASP A 265 14.78 -13.91 -11.50
C ASP A 265 15.58 -15.14 -11.95
N LYS A 266 15.08 -16.35 -11.68
CA LYS A 266 15.69 -17.60 -12.16
C LYS A 266 15.74 -17.67 -13.69
N SER A 267 14.67 -17.26 -14.38
CA SER A 267 14.63 -17.28 -15.84
C SER A 267 15.62 -16.30 -16.48
N ARG A 268 15.84 -15.13 -15.85
CA ARG A 268 16.80 -14.12 -16.30
C ARG A 268 18.25 -14.57 -16.08
N GLY A 269 18.57 -15.13 -14.92
CA GLY A 269 19.93 -15.62 -14.63
C GLY A 269 20.38 -16.80 -15.48
N LEU A 270 19.44 -17.62 -15.98
CA LEU A 270 19.75 -18.68 -16.95
C LEU A 270 20.14 -18.13 -18.32
N HIS A 271 19.54 -17.02 -18.74
CA HIS A 271 19.90 -16.36 -19.99
C HIS A 271 21.30 -15.73 -19.94
N GLU A 272 21.70 -15.19 -18.79
CA GLU A 272 23.03 -14.59 -18.63
C GLU A 272 24.15 -15.65 -18.68
N ARG A 273 23.95 -16.83 -18.10
CA ARG A 273 24.95 -17.92 -18.14
C ARG A 273 25.02 -18.66 -19.47
N GLY A 274 23.93 -18.69 -20.24
CA GLY A 274 23.89 -19.31 -21.56
C GLY A 274 24.61 -18.51 -22.66
N GLY A 275 24.90 -17.23 -22.42
CA GLY A 275 25.59 -16.35 -23.38
C GLY A 275 27.12 -16.41 -23.33
N GLU A 276 27.72 -17.08 -22.34
CA GLU A 276 29.17 -17.11 -22.13
C GLU A 276 29.88 -18.32 -22.77
N GLN A 277 29.17 -19.16 -23.52
CA GLN A 277 29.75 -20.32 -24.22
C GLN A 277 29.63 -20.19 -25.74
N SER A 278 30.51 -19.40 -26.36
CA SER A 278 31.16 -19.72 -27.65
C SER A 278 32.10 -18.58 -28.08
N ALA A 279 33.08 -18.25 -27.24
CA ALA A 279 34.37 -17.84 -27.79
C ALA A 279 35.18 -19.12 -27.92
N GLY A 280 34.97 -19.84 -29.04
CA GLY A 280 35.84 -20.95 -29.40
C GLY A 280 37.30 -20.47 -29.43
N PRO A 281 38.26 -21.35 -29.11
CA PRO A 281 39.66 -20.99 -29.21
C PRO A 281 39.93 -20.50 -30.63
N ILE A 282 40.38 -19.26 -30.78
CA ILE A 282 40.98 -18.78 -32.03
C ILE A 282 42.25 -19.60 -32.18
N VAL A 283 42.18 -20.69 -32.95
CA VAL A 283 43.34 -21.44 -33.40
C VAL A 283 44.07 -20.52 -34.37
N SER A 284 45.04 -19.78 -33.86
CA SER A 284 46.02 -19.09 -34.68
C SER A 284 46.88 -20.14 -35.37
N VAL A 285 46.54 -20.44 -36.63
CA VAL A 285 47.37 -21.25 -37.52
C VAL A 285 48.63 -20.45 -37.84
N SER A 286 49.72 -20.75 -37.15
CA SER A 286 51.05 -20.28 -37.50
C SER A 286 51.58 -21.11 -38.67
N SER A 287 51.50 -20.56 -39.89
CA SER A 287 52.24 -21.08 -41.03
C SER A 287 53.71 -20.69 -40.89
N SER A 288 54.58 -21.67 -40.75
CA SER A 288 56.02 -21.49 -40.97
C SER A 288 56.53 -22.60 -41.88
N ASP A 289 56.40 -22.37 -43.18
CA ASP A 289 57.34 -22.88 -44.18
C ASP A 289 58.49 -21.86 -44.29
N THR A 290 59.74 -22.30 -44.14
CA THR A 290 60.85 -22.08 -45.10
C THR A 290 62.19 -22.57 -44.55
N GLU A 291 62.81 -23.46 -45.33
CA GLU A 291 64.23 -23.53 -45.71
C GLU A 291 65.35 -23.34 -44.67
N SER A 292 66.27 -24.32 -44.59
CA SER A 292 67.59 -24.20 -45.25
C SER A 292 68.57 -25.26 -44.72
N SER A 293 69.16 -25.97 -45.68
CA SER A 293 70.54 -26.50 -45.70
C SER A 293 71.51 -25.92 -44.67
N TYR A 294 72.21 -26.78 -43.91
CA TYR A 294 73.58 -27.28 -44.16
C TYR A 294 73.94 -28.37 -43.14
#